data_AF-A0A0A0CWN1-F1
#
_entry.id   AF-A0A0A0CWN1-F1
#
_cell.length_a   1.000
_cell.length_b   1.000
_cell.length_c   1.000
_cell.angle_alpha   90.00
_cell.angle_beta   90.00
_cell.angle_gamma   90.00
#
_symmetry.space_group_name_H-M   'P 1'
#
loop_
_entity.id
_entity.type
_entity.pdbx_description
1 polymer ?
#
loop_
_entity_poly.entity_id
_entity_poly.type
_entity_poly.pdbx_seq_one_letter_code
_entity_poly.pdbx_strand_id
1 'polypeptide(L)' 'ELNRLKALCRVGMGRCQGRMCGAAAAEILAAHRGVPVEAVGRLRGQAPVKPIPVAIEDTPEEAA' A
#
# COMPACT_ATOMS: atom_id res chain seq x y z
N GLU A 1 4.85 12.18 -9.45
CA GLU A 1 3.52 11.83 -8.92
C GLU A 1 3.60 10.41 -8.37
N LEU A 2 3.03 10.21 -7.19
CA LEU A 2 3.25 9.02 -6.37
C LEU A 2 2.60 7.75 -6.96
N ASN A 3 1.50 7.86 -7.71
CA ASN A 3 0.90 6.71 -8.41
C ASN A 3 1.78 6.22 -9.57
N ARG A 4 2.45 7.11 -10.31
CA ARG A 4 3.47 6.71 -11.31
C ARG A 4 4.64 5.97 -10.65
N LEU A 5 5.12 6.45 -9.50
CA LEU A 5 6.17 5.76 -8.73
C LEU A 5 5.70 4.36 -8.30
N LYS A 6 4.49 4.25 -7.72
CA LYS A 6 3.82 2.99 -7.38
C LYS A 6 3.81 2.01 -8.56
N ALA A 7 3.47 2.46 -9.77
CA ALA A 7 3.41 1.61 -10.95
C ALA A 7 4.78 1.06 -11.38
N LEU A 8 5.85 1.85 -11.26
CA LEU A 8 7.19 1.47 -11.72
C LEU A 8 7.97 0.61 -10.71
N CYS A 9 7.90 0.95 -9.42
CA CYS A 9 8.71 0.27 -8.39
C CYS A 9 7.89 -0.56 -7.39
N ARG A 10 6.56 -0.64 -7.58
CA ARG A 10 5.63 -1.38 -6.71
C ARG A 10 5.56 -0.88 -5.25
N VAL A 11 5.99 0.35 -4.98
CA VAL A 11 5.87 0.92 -3.63
C VAL A 11 4.40 0.96 -3.17
N GLY A 12 4.17 0.57 -1.92
CA GLY A 12 2.83 0.48 -1.34
C GLY A 12 1.93 -0.62 -1.90
N MET A 13 2.48 -1.66 -2.54
CA MET A 13 1.74 -2.85 -3.00
C MET A 13 2.00 -4.11 -2.14
N GLY A 14 2.70 -3.98 -1.01
CA GLY A 14 2.91 -5.10 -0.08
C GLY A 14 1.68 -5.41 0.78
N ARG A 15 1.77 -6.43 1.64
CA ARG A 15 0.69 -6.81 2.59
C ARG A 15 0.24 -5.66 3.51
N CYS A 16 1.13 -4.69 3.77
CA CYS A 16 0.83 -3.49 4.55
C CYS A 16 0.09 -2.39 3.75
N GLN A 17 -0.08 -2.56 2.44
CA GLN A 17 -0.77 -1.64 1.52
C GLN A 17 -0.30 -0.18 1.66
N GLY A 18 1.01 0.02 1.79
CA GLY A 18 1.60 1.36 1.89
C GLY A 18 1.67 1.94 3.29
N ARG A 19 1.22 1.24 4.35
CA ARG A 19 1.36 1.73 5.73
C ARG A 19 2.81 1.96 6.16
N MET A 20 3.72 1.08 5.75
CA MET A 20 5.13 1.16 6.18
C MET A 20 5.98 2.08 5.28
N CYS A 21 5.62 2.21 4.00
CA CYS A 21 6.46 2.88 3.00
C CYS A 21 5.83 4.13 2.38
N GLY A 22 4.54 4.41 2.62
CA GLY A 22 3.83 5.51 1.95
C GLY A 22 4.40 6.90 2.26
N ALA A 23 4.65 7.18 3.54
CA ALA A 23 5.22 8.46 3.97
C ALA A 23 6.65 8.63 3.42
N ALA A 24 7.52 7.64 3.65
CA ALA A 24 8.89 7.66 3.15
C ALA A 24 8.96 7.80 1.62
N ALA A 25 8.07 7.13 0.88
CA ALA A 25 8.03 7.24 -0.57
C ALA A 25 7.65 8.65 -1.06
N ALA A 26 6.73 9.32 -0.34
CA ALA A 26 6.35 10.69 -0.64
C ALA A 26 7.51 11.66 -0.37
N GLU A 27 8.21 11.51 0.76
CA GLU A 27 9.38 12.31 1.11
C GLU A 27 10.53 12.13 0.12
N ILE A 28 10.88 10.88 -0.22
CA ILE A 28 11.93 10.58 -1.20
C ILE A 28 11.59 11.20 -2.57
N LEU A 29 10.34 11.07 -3.02
CA LEU A 29 9.91 11.63 -4.30
C LEU A 29 9.91 13.16 -4.30
N ALA A 30 9.50 13.79 -3.19
CA ALA A 30 9.50 15.24 -3.02
C ALA A 30 10.92 15.80 -3.02
N ALA A 31 11.81 15.19 -2.23
CA ALA A 31 13.23 15.53 -2.20
C ALA A 31 13.88 15.40 -3.58
N HIS A 32 13.60 14.32 -4.30
CA HIS A 32 14.18 14.09 -5.63
C HIS A 32 13.64 15.06 -6.71
N ARG A 33 12.45 15.64 -6.50
CA ARG A 33 11.85 16.62 -7.42
C ARG A 33 12.01 18.08 -7.01
N GLY A 34 12.50 18.36 -5.80
CA GLY A 34 12.62 19.72 -5.27
C GLY A 34 11.27 20.41 -5.08
N VAL A 35 10.23 19.66 -4.70
CA VAL A 35 8.86 20.19 -4.47
C VAL A 35 8.40 19.86 -3.05
N PRO A 36 7.44 20.62 -2.48
CA PRO A 36 6.82 20.26 -1.22
C PRO A 36 6.13 18.88 -1.28
N VAL A 37 6.07 18.17 -0.15
CA VAL A 37 5.53 16.79 -0.07
C VAL A 37 4.06 16.74 -0.52
N GLU A 38 3.29 17.79 -0.25
CA GLU A 38 1.88 17.89 -0.62
C GLU A 38 1.67 17.88 -2.14
N ALA A 39 2.69 18.28 -2.91
CA ALA A 39 2.63 18.33 -4.37
C ALA A 39 2.89 16.99 -5.07
N VAL A 40 3.40 15.96 -4.37
CA VAL A 40 3.70 14.67 -5.01
C VAL A 40 2.50 13.71 -5.08
N GLY A 41 1.41 14.03 -4.38
CA GLY A 41 0.22 13.19 -4.24
C GLY A 41 0.36 12.13 -3.15
N ARG A 42 -0.62 11.23 -3.03
CA ARG A 42 -0.65 10.19 -1.99
C ARG A 42 -1.09 8.84 -2.54
N LEU A 43 -0.68 7.77 -1.86
CA LEU A 43 -1.20 6.42 -2.11
C LEU A 43 -2.63 6.35 -1.59
N ARG A 44 -3.58 6.01 -2.47
CA ARG A 44 -4.98 5.86 -2.06
C ARG A 44 -5.20 4.50 -1.39
N GLY A 45 -5.70 4.53 -0.15
CA GLY A 45 -6.20 3.33 0.52
C GLY A 45 -7.45 2.82 -0.18
N GLN A 46 -7.49 1.51 -0.41
CA GLN A 46 -8.61 0.82 -1.05
C GLN A 46 -9.12 -0.29 -0.14
N ALA A 47 -10.41 -0.58 -0.21
CA ALA A 47 -10.98 -1.75 0.46
C ALA A 47 -10.47 -3.05 -0.20
N PRO A 48 -10.25 -4.12 0.58
CA PRO A 48 -10.31 -4.18 2.05
C PRO A 48 -9.04 -3.59 2.72
N VAL A 49 -9.20 -2.89 3.85
CA VAL A 49 -8.10 -2.19 4.57
C VAL A 49 -7.04 -3.15 5.13
N LYS A 50 -7.47 -4.35 5.53
CA LYS A 50 -6.61 -5.48 5.89
C LYS A 50 -6.90 -6.63 4.92
N PRO A 51 -5.90 -7.42 4.51
CA PRO A 51 -6.14 -8.64 3.74
C PRO A 51 -7.13 -9.54 4.48
N ILE A 52 -8.15 -10.00 3.77
CA ILE A 52 -9.11 -11.00 4.25
C ILE A 52 -9.02 -12.22 3.34
N PRO A 53 -9.14 -13.45 3.87
CA PRO A 53 -9.26 -14.65 3.05
C PRO A 53 -10.47 -14.55 2.12
N VAL A 54 -10.31 -15.03 0.88
CA VAL A 54 -11.43 -15.09 -0.10
C VAL A 54 -12.27 -16.37 0.12
N ALA A 55 -11.66 -17.41 0.69
CA ALA A 55 -12.34 -18.59 1.18
C ALA A 55 -12.19 -18.67 2.71
N ILE A 56 -13.32 -18.84 3.38
CA ILE A 56 -13.39 -19.30 4.77
C ILE A 56 -13.71 -20.78 4.62
N GLU A 57 -12.79 -21.67 5.00
CA GLU A 57 -13.11 -23.09 5.06
C GLU A 57 -14.06 -23.29 6.25
N ASP A 58 -15.36 -23.46 5.96
CA ASP A 58 -16.37 -23.95 6.91
C ASP A 58 -16.30 -25.48 7.05
N THR A 59 -15.11 -26.06 6.94
CA THR A 59 -14.97 -27.49 7.27
C THR A 59 -15.09 -27.58 8.78
N PRO A 60 -16.14 -28.24 9.33
CA PRO A 60 -16.15 -28.50 10.75
C PRO A 60 -14.88 -29.31 11.06
N GLU A 61 -14.08 -28.79 11.99
CA GLU A 61 -12.99 -29.52 12.60
C GLU A 61 -13.60 -30.79 13.20
N GLU A 62 -13.52 -31.90 12.45
CA GLU A 62 -13.77 -33.22 13.01
C GLU A 62 -12.73 -33.41 14.11
N ALA A 63 -13.20 -33.21 15.34
CA ALA A 63 -12.51 -33.61 16.54
C ALA A 63 -12.11 -35.09 16.40
N ALA A 64 -10.82 -35.31 16.16
CA ALA A 64 -10.14 -36.61 16.25
C ALA A 64 -8.84 -36.42 17.04
#